data_AF-U7V6Q6-F1
#
_entry.id   AF-U7V6Q6-F1
#
_cell.length_a   1.000
_cell.length_b   1.000
_cell.length_c   1.000
_cell.angle_alpha   90.00
_cell.angle_beta   90.00
_cell.angle_gamma   90.00
#
_symmetry.space_group_name_H-M   'P 1'
#
loop_
_entity.id
_entity.type
_entity.pdbx_description
1 polymer ?
#
loop_
_entity_poly.entity_id
_entity_poly.type
_entity_poly.pdbx_seq_one_letter_code
_entity_poly.pdbx_strand_id
1 'polypeptide(L)'
;MLDKLTVSAPLPSIALHPTCSMTHLGTQPAFEKIANAMSADVYVPKHWGCCGYAGDRGMLHPELTASATEAEAAELSEQKQFAAYISANRTCEQGMTEATGHTYQNVLQLLERTTR
;
A
#
# COMPACT_ATOMS: atom_id res chain seq x y z
N MET A 1 -9.66 4.34 -18.71
CA MET A 1 -9.40 5.73 -18.22
C MET A 1 -7.94 5.97 -17.87
N LEU A 2 -7.23 5.02 -17.27
CA LEU A 2 -5.78 5.15 -17.00
C LEU A 2 -4.95 5.46 -18.26
N ASP A 3 -5.38 4.96 -19.42
CA ASP A 3 -4.85 5.22 -20.76
C ASP A 3 -4.90 6.69 -21.21
N LYS A 4 -5.68 7.53 -20.51
CA LYS A 4 -5.79 8.97 -20.80
C LYS A 4 -4.84 9.82 -19.95
N LEU A 5 -4.08 9.19 -19.04
CA LEU A 5 -3.12 9.87 -18.18
C LEU A 5 -1.70 9.65 -18.69
N THR A 6 -0.89 10.70 -18.66
CA THR A 6 0.54 10.62 -18.95
C THR A 6 1.30 10.69 -17.64
N VAL A 7 2.07 9.65 -17.31
CA VAL A 7 2.96 9.67 -16.15
C VAL A 7 4.25 10.41 -16.53
N SER A 8 4.40 11.63 -16.02
CA SER A 8 5.52 12.54 -16.27
C SER A 8 6.69 12.32 -15.31
N ALA A 9 6.41 11.83 -14.11
CA ALA A 9 7.38 11.62 -13.03
C ALA A 9 7.23 10.20 -12.44
N PRO A 10 7.70 9.16 -13.15
CA PRO A 10 7.64 7.78 -12.65
C PRO A 10 8.53 7.60 -11.40
N LEU A 11 8.13 6.68 -10.54
CA LEU A 11 8.84 6.37 -9.30
C LEU A 11 9.80 5.19 -9.48
N PRO A 12 10.97 5.20 -8.80
CA PRO A 12 11.94 4.10 -8.90
C PRO A 12 11.40 2.74 -8.44
N SER A 13 10.56 2.72 -7.39
CA SER A 13 9.95 1.50 -6.86
C SER A 13 8.76 1.80 -5.95
N ILE A 14 7.80 0.89 -5.86
CA ILE A 14 6.59 1.04 -5.03
C ILE A 14 6.28 -0.28 -4.30
N ALA A 15 6.12 -0.21 -2.98
CA ALA A 15 5.54 -1.30 -2.18
C ALA A 15 4.04 -1.09 -1.96
N LEU A 16 3.28 -2.18 -2.08
CA LEU A 16 1.82 -2.19 -2.03
C LEU A 16 1.35 -2.90 -0.77
N HIS A 17 0.32 -2.33 -0.11
CA HIS A 17 -0.54 -3.06 0.81
C HIS A 17 -1.97 -3.12 0.23
N PRO A 18 -2.34 -4.21 -0.47
CA PRO A 18 -3.71 -4.43 -0.92
C PRO A 18 -4.66 -4.44 0.27
N THR A 19 -5.83 -3.85 0.11
CA THR A 19 -6.82 -3.88 1.21
C THR A 19 -7.55 -5.22 1.23
N CYS A 20 -7.90 -5.71 2.41
CA CYS A 20 -8.64 -6.97 2.55
C CYS A 20 -9.96 -6.98 1.74
N SER A 21 -10.65 -5.83 1.64
CA SER A 21 -11.85 -5.72 0.80
C SER A 21 -11.56 -5.86 -0.69
N MET A 22 -10.40 -5.40 -1.18
CA MET A 22 -10.02 -5.60 -2.58
C MET A 22 -9.85 -7.07 -2.92
N THR A 23 -9.29 -7.85 -2.00
CA THR A 23 -9.13 -9.29 -2.17
C THR A 23 -10.49 -9.98 -2.16
N HIS A 24 -11.37 -9.62 -1.23
CA HIS A 24 -12.74 -10.16 -1.18
C HIS A 24 -13.56 -9.82 -2.43
N LEU A 25 -13.35 -8.65 -3.02
CA LEU A 25 -14.07 -8.17 -4.21
C LEU A 25 -13.35 -8.51 -5.53
N GLY A 26 -12.17 -9.14 -5.49
CA GLY A 26 -11.39 -9.45 -6.68
C GLY A 26 -10.85 -8.23 -7.44
N THR A 27 -10.69 -7.08 -6.77
CA THR A 27 -10.25 -5.81 -7.39
C THR A 27 -8.77 -5.50 -7.20
N GLN A 28 -8.01 -6.38 -6.55
CA GLN A 28 -6.55 -6.26 -6.42
C GLN A 28 -5.81 -6.08 -7.78
N PRO A 29 -6.16 -6.77 -8.88
CA PRO A 29 -5.48 -6.56 -10.16
C PRO A 29 -5.60 -5.12 -10.70
N ALA A 30 -6.70 -4.41 -10.38
CA ALA A 30 -6.86 -3.01 -10.76
C ALA A 30 -5.94 -2.09 -9.93
N PHE A 31 -5.72 -2.40 -8.65
CA PHE A 31 -4.77 -1.71 -7.79
C PHE A 31 -3.35 -1.81 -8.33
N GLU A 32 -2.91 -3.04 -8.61
CA GLU A 32 -1.59 -3.32 -9.18
C GLU A 32 -1.41 -2.65 -10.53
N LYS A 33 -2.45 -2.65 -11.39
CA LYS A 33 -2.41 -1.96 -12.69
C LYS A 33 -2.15 -0.46 -12.54
N ILE A 34 -2.73 0.20 -11.53
CA ILE A 34 -2.48 1.62 -11.28
C ILE A 34 -1.05 1.83 -10.78
N ALA A 35 -0.56 1.00 -9.87
CA ALA A 35 0.82 1.07 -9.39
C ALA A 35 1.85 0.87 -10.52
N ASN A 36 1.62 -0.12 -11.38
CA ASN A 36 2.48 -0.44 -12.52
C ASN A 36 2.49 0.66 -13.60
N ALA A 37 1.49 1.54 -13.63
CA ALA A 37 1.55 2.73 -14.49
C ALA A 37 2.56 3.77 -13.95
N MET A 38 2.75 3.83 -12.63
CA MET A 38 3.65 4.80 -11.99
C MET A 38 5.09 4.29 -11.82
N SER A 39 5.32 2.99 -11.84
CA SER A 39 6.64 2.38 -11.65
C SER A 39 6.74 1.03 -12.34
N ALA A 40 7.95 0.70 -12.83
CA ALA A 40 8.26 -0.62 -13.38
C ALA A 40 8.66 -1.64 -12.29
N ASP A 41 8.88 -1.19 -11.05
CA ASP A 41 9.28 -2.01 -9.91
C ASP A 41 8.21 -1.91 -8.82
N VAL A 42 7.23 -2.81 -8.92
CA VAL A 42 6.09 -2.89 -8.00
C VAL A 42 6.21 -4.16 -7.18
N TYR A 43 6.21 -3.99 -5.86
CA TYR A 43 6.32 -5.08 -4.90
C TYR A 43 5.03 -5.24 -4.11
N VAL A 44 4.47 -6.46 -4.11
CA VAL A 44 3.39 -6.85 -3.22
C VAL A 44 3.98 -7.85 -2.21
N PRO A 45 4.05 -7.52 -0.92
CA PRO A 45 4.58 -8.41 0.10
C PRO A 45 3.84 -9.75 0.10
N LYS A 46 4.53 -10.88 0.20
CA LYS A 46 3.92 -12.21 0.22
C LYS A 46 3.10 -12.45 1.48
N HIS A 47 3.53 -11.85 2.59
CA HIS A 47 2.87 -11.93 3.88
C HIS A 47 1.81 -10.83 4.07
N TRP A 48 1.43 -10.11 3.01
CA TRP A 48 0.34 -9.16 3.10
C TRP A 48 -0.96 -9.84 3.58
N GLY A 49 -1.72 -9.13 4.40
CA GLY A 49 -3.01 -9.60 4.92
C GLY A 49 -3.91 -8.45 5.37
N CYS A 50 -4.96 -8.77 6.14
CA CYS A 50 -5.72 -7.72 6.82
C CYS A 50 -4.82 -7.04 7.87
N CYS A 51 -4.60 -5.73 7.77
CA CYS A 51 -3.75 -4.99 8.71
C CYS A 51 -4.34 -4.83 10.13
N GLY A 52 -5.50 -5.42 10.44
CA GLY A 52 -6.09 -5.40 11.79
C GLY A 52 -6.70 -4.06 12.23
N TYR A 53 -6.51 -2.97 11.47
CA TYR A 53 -6.95 -1.63 11.91
C TYR A 53 -8.49 -1.49 12.00
N ALA A 54 -9.22 -2.02 11.02
CA ALA A 54 -10.69 -2.18 11.01
C ALA A 54 -11.50 -1.04 11.68
N GLY A 55 -11.58 0.13 11.05
CA GLY A 55 -12.29 1.29 11.58
C GLY A 55 -11.42 2.08 12.55
N ASP A 56 -11.83 2.22 13.80
CA ASP A 56 -11.07 2.86 14.88
C ASP A 56 -10.37 1.84 15.80
N ARG A 57 -10.55 0.54 15.57
CA ARG A 57 -9.96 -0.50 16.44
C ARG A 57 -8.45 -0.44 16.50
N GLY A 58 -7.76 -0.23 15.39
CA GLY A 58 -6.31 -0.07 15.37
C GLY A 58 -5.82 1.14 16.16
N MET A 59 -6.65 2.18 16.30
CA MET A 59 -6.35 3.35 17.13
C MET A 59 -6.52 3.05 18.62
N LEU A 60 -7.55 2.27 18.98
CA LEU A 60 -7.85 1.92 20.36
C LEU A 60 -7.03 0.72 20.87
N HIS A 61 -6.60 -0.14 19.97
CA HIS A 61 -5.92 -1.41 20.20
C HIS A 61 -4.76 -1.59 19.21
N PRO A 62 -3.67 -0.79 19.33
CA PRO A 62 -2.54 -0.84 18.42
C PRO A 62 -1.85 -2.22 18.37
N GLU A 63 -1.97 -3.01 19.43
CA GLU A 63 -1.47 -4.39 19.50
C GLU A 63 -2.08 -5.30 18.42
N LEU A 64 -3.32 -5.02 17.98
CA LEU A 64 -3.98 -5.79 16.92
C LEU A 64 -3.32 -5.52 15.56
N THR A 65 -3.09 -4.25 15.24
CA THR A 65 -2.39 -3.85 14.02
C THR A 65 -0.98 -4.41 14.01
N ALA A 66 -0.24 -4.25 15.12
CA ALA A 66 1.13 -4.73 15.26
C ALA A 66 1.22 -6.25 15.07
N SER A 67 0.34 -7.02 15.71
CA SER A 67 0.32 -8.48 15.57
C SER A 67 -0.09 -8.92 14.16
N ALA A 68 -1.10 -8.28 13.57
CA ALA A 68 -1.61 -8.66 12.25
C ALA A 68 -0.62 -8.39 11.11
N THR A 69 0.26 -7.40 11.28
CA THR A 69 1.21 -6.93 10.26
C THR A 69 2.64 -7.36 10.50
N GLU A 70 2.95 -8.06 11.60
CA GLU A 70 4.30 -8.45 12.01
C GLU A 70 5.09 -9.13 10.87
N ALA A 71 4.49 -10.11 10.20
CA ALA A 71 5.13 -10.84 9.11
C ALA A 71 5.36 -9.96 7.86
N GLU A 72 4.40 -9.10 7.51
CA GLU A 72 4.53 -8.17 6.38
C GLU A 72 5.58 -7.09 6.66
N ALA A 73 5.62 -6.56 7.89
CA ALA A 73 6.61 -5.58 8.32
C ALA A 73 8.02 -6.17 8.33
N ALA A 74 8.18 -7.40 8.85
CA ALA A 74 9.44 -8.12 8.81
C ALA A 74 9.91 -8.35 7.36
N GLU A 75 9.02 -8.83 6.48
CA GLU A 75 9.32 -9.02 5.07
C GLU A 75 9.79 -7.72 4.39
N LEU A 76 9.08 -6.61 4.62
CA LEU A 76 9.45 -5.31 4.06
C LEU A 76 10.80 -4.81 4.58
N SER A 77 11.16 -5.12 5.82
CA SER A 77 12.45 -4.73 6.41
C SER A 77 13.65 -5.48 5.83
N GLU A 78 13.43 -6.67 5.26
CA GLU A 78 14.44 -7.45 4.55
C GLU A 78 14.64 -6.98 3.10
N GLN A 79 13.72 -6.17 2.58
CA GLN A 79 13.83 -5.59 1.24
C GLN A 79 14.65 -4.29 1.23
N LYS A 80 14.99 -3.84 0.01
CA LYS A 80 15.43 -2.46 -0.18
C LYS A 80 14.31 -1.49 0.20
N GLN A 81 14.66 -0.31 0.67
CA GLN A 81 13.68 0.75 0.87
C GLN A 81 13.02 1.13 -0.47
N PHE A 82 11.70 1.24 -0.45
CA PHE A 82 10.92 1.64 -1.63
C PHE A 82 10.77 3.15 -1.72
N ALA A 83 10.63 3.68 -2.94
CA ALA A 83 10.40 5.11 -3.12
C ALA A 83 9.00 5.55 -2.66
N ALA A 84 8.03 4.65 -2.66
CA ALA A 84 6.70 4.86 -2.09
C ALA A 84 6.12 3.58 -1.51
N TYR A 85 5.27 3.76 -0.49
CA TYR A 85 4.45 2.73 0.12
C TYR A 85 2.99 3.16 -0.05
N ILE A 86 2.13 2.30 -0.60
CA ILE A 86 0.76 2.69 -0.94
C ILE A 86 -0.30 1.69 -0.49
N SER A 87 -1.47 2.23 -0.17
CA SER A 87 -2.70 1.47 -0.03
C SER A 87 -3.87 2.24 -0.68
N ALA A 88 -5.07 1.68 -0.58
CA ALA A 88 -6.30 2.26 -1.16
C ALA A 88 -7.36 2.57 -0.08
N ASN A 89 -7.00 2.50 1.20
CA ASN A 89 -7.88 2.81 2.32
C ASN A 89 -7.12 3.57 3.40
N ARG A 90 -7.70 4.68 3.87
CA ARG A 90 -7.08 5.58 4.84
C ARG A 90 -6.70 4.92 6.17
N THR A 91 -7.50 3.96 6.63
CA THR A 91 -7.20 3.22 7.88
C THR A 91 -6.09 2.19 7.67
N CYS A 92 -6.01 1.56 6.50
CA CYS A 92 -4.87 0.71 6.15
C CYS A 92 -3.59 1.55 5.98
N GLU A 93 -3.68 2.75 5.37
CA GLU A 93 -2.57 3.69 5.29
C GLU A 93 -2.02 4.05 6.68
N GLN A 94 -2.91 4.38 7.63
CA GLN A 94 -2.51 4.69 9.00
C GLN A 94 -1.88 3.46 9.69
N GLY A 95 -2.56 2.32 9.67
CA GLY A 95 -2.10 1.11 10.35
C GLY A 95 -0.77 0.59 9.82
N MET A 96 -0.58 0.59 8.51
CA MET A 96 0.70 0.18 7.92
C MET A 96 1.81 1.20 8.16
N THR A 97 1.48 2.49 8.26
CA THR A 97 2.47 3.51 8.64
C THR A 97 2.97 3.28 10.06
N GLU A 98 2.07 3.02 10.99
CA GLU A 98 2.40 2.72 12.39
C GLU A 98 3.19 1.42 12.52
N ALA A 99 2.78 0.37 11.79
CA ALA A 99 3.39 -0.95 11.89
C ALA A 99 4.79 -1.06 11.25
N THR A 100 4.99 -0.40 10.11
CA THR A 100 6.24 -0.54 9.33
C THR A 100 7.21 0.62 9.52
N GLY A 101 6.75 1.74 10.09
CA GLY A 101 7.51 2.98 10.16
C GLY A 101 7.68 3.71 8.82
N HIS A 102 7.09 3.20 7.73
CA HIS A 102 7.11 3.85 6.41
C HIS A 102 5.79 4.58 6.15
N THR A 103 5.82 5.81 5.64
CA THR A 103 4.58 6.54 5.33
C THR A 103 3.83 5.92 4.16
N TYR A 104 2.68 5.30 4.43
CA TYR A 104 1.76 4.82 3.42
C TYR A 104 0.87 5.96 2.91
N GLN A 105 0.69 5.99 1.58
CA GLN A 105 -0.08 7.02 0.89
C GLN A 105 -1.21 6.40 0.06
N ASN A 106 -2.23 7.20 -0.22
CA ASN A 106 -3.30 6.76 -1.10
C ASN A 106 -2.80 6.65 -2.55
N VAL A 107 -3.10 5.52 -3.20
CA VAL A 107 -2.70 5.26 -4.59
C VAL A 107 -3.16 6.34 -5.57
N LEU A 108 -4.35 6.93 -5.39
CA LEU A 108 -4.84 7.96 -6.32
C LEU A 108 -4.16 9.31 -6.11
N GLN A 109 -3.79 9.64 -4.87
CA GLN A 109 -3.00 10.84 -4.59
C GLN A 109 -1.60 10.72 -5.19
N LEU A 110 -0.99 9.54 -5.10
CA LEU A 110 0.31 9.30 -5.71
C LEU A 110 0.23 9.34 -7.25
N LEU A 111 -0.84 8.76 -7.83
CA LEU A 111 -1.09 8.84 -9.27
C LEU A 111 -1.23 10.28 -9.75
N GLU A 112 -1.99 11.10 -9.03
CA GLU A 112 -2.14 12.52 -9.35
C GLU A 112 -0.79 13.25 -9.32
N ARG A 113 0.05 13.01 -8.30
CA ARG A 113 1.39 13.61 -8.20
C ARG A 113 2.33 13.20 -9.32
N THR A 114 2.25 11.95 -9.80
CA THR A 114 3.13 11.42 -10.85
C THR A 114 2.67 11.77 -12.27
N THR A 115 1.47 12.34 -12.42
CA THR A 115 0.85 12.70 -13.72
C THR A 115 0.70 14.21 -13.93
N ARG A 116 1.20 15.03 -12.99
CA ARG A 116 1.22 16.49 -13.09
C ARG A 116 2.39 17.04 -13.91
#